data_AF-A0A0N0CWE9-F1
#
_entry.id   AF-A0A0N0CWE9-F1
#
_cell.length_a   1.000
_cell.length_b   1.000
_cell.length_c   1.000
_cell.angle_alpha   90.00
_cell.angle_beta   90.00
_cell.angle_gamma   90.00
#
_symmetry.space_group_name_H-M   'P 1'
#
loop_
_entity.id
_entity.type
_entity.pdbx_description
1 polymer ?
#
loop_
_entity_poly.entity_id
_entity_poly.type
_entity_poly.pdbx_seq_one_letter_code
_entity_poly.pdbx_strand_id
1 'polypeptide(L)'
;MPTLKNGVNCKMETTNQLELNITTAATFEDDDIKQTIIEYGNNFKALEQYVKNATNSINELDDNLLYKVGHILWNKTPASGSFVGWIVTREGIHAKQWLANKKYNVGNLVKPPIDNGGLYECVVEGQSSTTPPVFLNTLNQEFYDVAGATWRSEFNYEVGDLTFPINGGKLYYYICETAGYSSTTEPVWSSVQNDTAFIDGTVVWRKAKNIIWKKVGTNCEFRPFGKIE
;
A
#
# COMPACT_ATOMS: atom_id res chain seq x y z
N MET A 1 28.72 18.48 61.18
CA MET A 1 28.84 17.31 60.27
C MET A 1 27.65 17.36 59.32
N PRO A 2 27.82 17.66 58.03
CA PRO A 2 26.75 17.46 57.07
C PRO A 2 26.74 15.98 56.67
N THR A 3 25.62 15.33 56.91
CA THR A 3 25.32 13.95 56.52
C THR A 3 25.24 13.86 55.00
N LEU A 4 26.09 13.01 54.41
CA LEU A 4 25.99 12.59 53.01
C LEU A 4 24.61 11.96 52.79
N LYS A 5 23.76 12.58 51.95
CA LYS A 5 22.53 11.94 51.50
C LYS A 5 22.91 10.79 50.55
N ASN A 6 22.40 9.62 50.91
CA ASN A 6 22.54 8.35 50.22
C ASN A 6 22.37 8.49 48.70
N GLY A 7 23.24 7.80 47.97
CA GLY A 7 23.27 7.76 46.52
C GLY A 7 21.89 7.47 45.95
N VAL A 8 21.34 8.47 45.26
CA VAL A 8 20.28 8.26 44.29
C VAL A 8 20.94 7.46 43.18
N ASN A 9 20.61 6.17 43.11
CA ASN A 9 20.95 5.34 41.98
C ASN A 9 20.14 5.85 40.79
N CYS A 10 20.65 6.90 40.15
CA CYS A 10 20.01 7.51 38.99
C CYS A 10 20.20 6.54 37.84
N LYS A 11 19.23 5.64 37.65
CA LYS A 11 19.16 4.84 36.43
C LYS A 11 19.03 5.84 35.29
N MET A 12 20.13 6.04 34.55
CA MET A 12 20.08 6.79 33.32
C MET A 12 19.11 6.07 32.38
N GLU A 13 18.18 6.84 31.82
CA GLU A 13 17.36 6.32 30.75
C GLU A 13 18.26 6.05 29.54
N THR A 14 17.88 5.09 28.71
CA THR A 14 18.59 4.80 27.47
C THR A 14 17.68 5.04 26.28
N THR A 15 18.29 5.32 25.12
CA THR A 15 17.58 5.33 23.85
C THR A 15 17.22 3.90 23.41
N ASN A 16 16.27 3.72 22.48
CA ASN A 16 15.63 2.42 22.26
C ASN A 16 16.38 1.49 21.29
N GLN A 17 17.32 2.00 20.48
CA GLN A 17 17.98 1.19 19.43
C GLN A 17 19.49 1.04 19.64
N LEU A 18 20.14 2.09 20.12
CA LEU A 18 21.57 2.19 20.39
C LEU A 18 21.87 2.17 21.89
N GLU A 19 20.83 2.17 22.72
CA GLU A 19 20.93 2.14 24.18
C GLU A 19 21.84 3.25 24.73
N LEU A 20 21.85 4.42 24.06
CA LEU A 20 22.67 5.54 24.48
C LEU A 20 22.10 6.11 25.78
N ASN A 21 22.97 6.31 26.77
CA ASN A 21 22.59 6.96 28.00
C ASN A 21 22.11 8.39 27.70
N ILE A 22 20.95 8.72 28.23
CA ILE A 22 20.32 10.03 28.11
C ILE A 22 19.91 10.52 29.48
N THR A 23 19.78 11.83 29.57
CA THR A 23 19.28 12.51 30.74
C THR A 23 17.92 13.10 30.42
N THR A 24 16.98 12.91 31.33
CA THR A 24 15.59 13.41 31.24
C THR A 24 15.29 14.39 32.36
N ALA A 25 14.18 15.11 32.25
CA ALA A 25 13.75 16.06 33.27
C ALA A 25 13.62 15.44 34.67
N ALA A 26 13.37 14.13 34.75
CA ALA A 26 13.22 13.36 35.98
C ALA A 26 14.55 12.80 36.54
N THR A 27 15.59 12.71 35.71
CA THR A 27 16.89 12.07 36.09
C THR A 27 18.02 13.09 36.27
N PHE A 28 17.78 14.38 35.98
CA PHE A 28 18.72 15.45 36.27
C PHE A 28 18.22 16.36 37.39
N GLU A 29 19.10 16.64 38.36
CA GLU A 29 18.85 17.60 39.42
C GLU A 29 18.67 19.02 38.84
N ASP A 30 17.92 19.87 39.55
CA ASP A 30 17.68 21.24 39.09
C ASP A 30 18.97 22.07 39.16
N ASP A 31 19.49 22.38 37.98
CA ASP A 31 20.77 23.05 37.73
C ASP A 31 20.61 23.99 36.51
N ASP A 32 21.48 24.99 36.37
CA ASP A 32 21.40 25.99 35.30
C ASP A 32 21.66 25.39 33.91
N ILE A 33 22.35 24.26 33.82
CA ILE A 33 22.57 23.53 32.56
C ILE A 33 21.51 22.46 32.25
N LYS A 34 20.53 22.24 33.15
CA LYS A 34 19.55 21.14 33.05
C LYS A 34 18.83 21.12 31.71
N GLN A 35 18.30 22.27 31.29
CA GLN A 35 17.52 22.38 30.07
C GLN A 35 18.36 22.03 28.84
N THR A 36 19.59 22.54 28.78
CA THR A 36 20.54 22.26 27.68
C THR A 36 20.86 20.76 27.56
N ILE A 37 21.10 20.08 28.69
CA ILE A 37 21.42 18.64 28.68
C ILE A 37 20.21 17.80 28.22
N ILE A 38 19.00 18.16 28.67
CA ILE A 38 17.76 17.49 28.22
C ILE A 38 17.55 17.69 26.72
N GLU A 39 17.80 18.89 26.20
CA GLU A 39 17.70 19.19 24.77
C GLU A 39 18.69 18.39 23.93
N TYR A 40 19.94 18.23 24.39
CA TYR A 40 20.89 17.33 23.74
C TYR A 40 20.42 15.87 23.76
N GLY A 41 19.89 15.38 24.89
CA GLY A 41 19.30 14.04 24.97
C GLY A 41 18.17 13.82 23.96
N ASN A 42 17.32 14.83 23.76
CA ASN A 42 16.26 14.81 22.74
C ASN A 42 16.83 14.82 21.32
N ASN A 43 17.87 15.61 21.06
CA ASN A 43 18.56 15.62 19.77
C ASN A 43 19.19 14.26 19.45
N PHE A 44 19.80 13.58 20.43
CA PHE A 44 20.36 12.23 20.24
C PHE A 44 19.27 11.18 20.00
N LYS A 45 18.11 11.25 20.69
CA LYS A 45 16.94 10.43 20.36
C LYS A 45 16.47 10.65 18.92
N ALA A 46 16.44 11.90 18.47
CA ALA A 46 16.06 12.23 17.09
C ALA A 46 17.08 11.67 16.09
N LEU A 47 18.39 11.79 16.36
CA LEU A 47 19.43 11.19 15.54
C LEU A 47 19.33 9.66 15.50
N GLU A 48 18.99 9.01 16.60
CA GLU A 48 18.78 7.56 16.65
C GLU A 48 17.64 7.10 15.72
N GLN A 49 16.55 7.87 15.60
CA GLN A 49 15.52 7.58 14.60
C GLN A 49 16.05 7.57 13.16
N TYR A 50 17.19 8.22 12.92
CA TYR A 50 17.92 8.17 11.64
C TYR A 50 19.02 7.10 11.61
N VAL A 51 19.32 6.43 12.73
CA VAL A 51 20.29 5.34 12.79
C VAL A 51 19.60 4.01 12.46
N LYS A 52 19.90 3.51 11.26
CA LYS A 52 19.53 2.19 10.74
C LYS A 52 18.03 1.87 10.74
N ASN A 53 17.27 2.60 9.91
CA ASN A 53 16.02 2.04 9.41
C ASN A 53 16.33 0.74 8.66
N ALA A 54 15.85 -0.38 9.18
CA ALA A 54 16.14 -1.70 8.65
C ALA A 54 14.84 -2.51 8.49
N THR A 55 14.77 -3.28 7.42
CA THR A 55 13.62 -4.15 7.12
C THR A 55 14.10 -5.51 6.60
N ASN A 56 13.28 -6.54 6.74
CA ASN A 56 13.50 -7.81 6.04
C ASN A 56 13.15 -7.68 4.55
N SER A 57 12.18 -6.81 4.23
CA SER A 57 11.67 -6.62 2.87
C SER A 57 11.07 -5.23 2.69
N ILE A 58 11.29 -4.64 1.52
CA ILE A 58 10.63 -3.38 1.13
C ILE A 58 9.14 -3.54 0.85
N ASN A 59 8.64 -4.78 0.72
CA ASN A 59 7.22 -5.06 0.49
C ASN A 59 6.40 -5.12 1.80
N GLU A 60 7.09 -5.17 2.94
CA GLU A 60 6.49 -5.25 4.28
C GLU A 60 6.46 -3.89 4.99
N LEU A 61 6.91 -2.82 4.32
CA LEU A 61 6.87 -1.48 4.87
C LEU A 61 5.42 -1.02 5.05
N ASP A 62 5.23 -0.11 5.99
CA ASP A 62 3.94 0.52 6.22
C ASP A 62 3.52 1.33 4.99
N ASP A 63 2.27 1.15 4.59
CA ASP A 63 1.66 1.95 3.53
C ASP A 63 1.49 3.40 4.01
N ASN A 64 1.42 4.33 3.07
CA ASN A 64 1.19 5.76 3.34
C ASN A 64 2.33 6.49 4.07
N LEU A 65 3.56 5.96 4.03
CA LEU A 65 4.74 6.64 4.55
C LEU A 65 5.55 7.33 3.44
N LEU A 66 5.89 8.60 3.62
CA LEU A 66 6.75 9.35 2.70
C LEU A 66 8.22 8.95 2.86
N TYR A 67 8.85 8.59 1.74
CA TYR A 67 10.28 8.32 1.67
C TYR A 67 10.96 9.30 0.71
N LYS A 68 11.95 10.05 1.21
CA LYS A 68 12.73 11.03 0.43
C LYS A 68 13.84 10.35 -0.37
N VAL A 69 14.24 10.97 -1.50
CA VAL A 69 15.42 10.50 -2.27
C VAL A 69 16.64 10.45 -1.36
N GLY A 70 17.43 9.37 -1.49
CA GLY A 70 18.63 9.13 -0.68
C GLY A 70 18.35 8.47 0.67
N HIS A 71 17.08 8.26 1.05
CA HIS A 71 16.77 7.46 2.23
C HIS A 71 17.25 6.03 2.05
N ILE A 72 17.95 5.49 3.07
CA ILE A 72 18.52 4.15 3.06
C ILE A 72 17.74 3.26 4.03
N LEU A 73 17.33 2.09 3.54
CA LEU A 73 16.82 0.99 4.34
C LEU A 73 17.83 -0.15 4.33
N TRP A 74 18.34 -0.53 5.50
CA TRP A 74 19.25 -1.65 5.64
C TRP A 74 18.49 -2.98 5.63
N ASN A 75 19.08 -4.01 5.03
CA ASN A 75 18.57 -5.37 5.14
C ASN A 75 18.84 -5.91 6.55
N LYS A 76 17.80 -6.34 7.26
CA LYS A 76 17.91 -6.95 8.62
C LYS A 76 18.55 -8.33 8.60
N THR A 77 18.42 -9.06 7.49
CA THR A 77 18.92 -10.43 7.33
C THR A 77 19.73 -10.55 6.04
N PRO A 78 20.89 -9.87 5.94
CA PRO A 78 21.76 -9.98 4.77
C PRO A 78 22.30 -11.41 4.64
N ALA A 79 22.27 -11.95 3.42
CA ALA A 79 22.75 -13.29 3.09
C ALA A 79 23.47 -13.27 1.73
N SER A 80 24.32 -14.27 1.45
CA SER A 80 24.90 -14.47 0.11
C SER A 80 23.79 -14.59 -0.93
N GLY A 81 23.97 -13.93 -2.07
CA GLY A 81 22.96 -13.75 -3.12
C GLY A 81 21.97 -12.61 -2.87
N SER A 82 22.03 -11.92 -1.72
CA SER A 82 21.15 -10.80 -1.37
C SER A 82 21.87 -9.45 -1.48
N PHE A 83 21.25 -8.40 -0.95
CA PHE A 83 21.74 -7.03 -0.92
C PHE A 83 21.87 -6.55 0.51
N VAL A 84 22.83 -5.66 0.74
CA VAL A 84 23.06 -4.97 2.02
C VAL A 84 21.87 -4.09 2.39
N GLY A 85 21.16 -3.53 1.41
CA GLY A 85 19.96 -2.75 1.64
C GLY A 85 19.35 -2.17 0.37
N TRP A 86 18.50 -1.17 0.55
CA TRP A 86 17.83 -0.43 -0.50
C TRP A 86 17.97 1.07 -0.30
N ILE A 87 18.12 1.80 -1.41
CA ILE A 87 18.14 3.26 -1.43
C ILE A 87 16.96 3.79 -2.22
N VAL A 88 16.35 4.86 -1.72
CA VAL A 88 15.25 5.54 -2.42
C VAL A 88 15.82 6.38 -3.55
N THR A 89 15.43 6.07 -4.77
CA THR A 89 15.85 6.79 -6.00
C THR A 89 14.78 7.73 -6.54
N ARG A 90 13.53 7.53 -6.12
CA ARG A 90 12.41 8.43 -6.38
C ARG A 90 11.64 8.68 -5.10
N GLU A 91 11.53 9.95 -4.73
CA GLU A 91 10.73 10.37 -3.59
C GLU A 91 9.25 10.10 -3.84
N GLY A 92 8.55 9.64 -2.81
CA GLY A 92 7.12 9.38 -2.89
C GLY A 92 6.58 8.68 -1.65
N ILE A 93 5.29 8.41 -1.68
CA ILE A 93 4.62 7.66 -0.63
C ILE A 93 4.76 6.17 -0.93
N HIS A 94 5.07 5.36 0.08
CA HIS A 94 5.10 3.91 -0.07
C HIS A 94 3.68 3.35 -0.17
N ALA A 95 3.47 2.49 -1.17
CA ALA A 95 2.32 1.64 -1.26
C ALA A 95 2.71 0.25 -1.75
N LYS A 96 1.97 -0.76 -1.27
CA LYS A 96 2.04 -2.11 -1.79
C LYS A 96 1.62 -2.17 -3.26
N GLN A 97 2.17 -3.16 -3.95
CA GLN A 97 1.81 -3.41 -5.34
C GLN A 97 0.34 -3.84 -5.45
N TRP A 98 -0.31 -3.47 -6.54
CA TRP A 98 -1.61 -4.04 -6.92
C TRP A 98 -1.49 -5.56 -7.06
N LEU A 99 -2.50 -6.29 -6.56
CA LEU A 99 -2.59 -7.74 -6.59
C LEU A 99 -3.90 -8.16 -7.25
N ALA A 100 -3.85 -9.23 -8.03
CA ALA A 100 -5.03 -9.82 -8.65
C ALA A 100 -5.95 -10.49 -7.62
N ASN A 101 -7.26 -10.53 -7.91
CA ASN A 101 -8.29 -11.16 -7.09
C ASN A 101 -8.33 -10.69 -5.62
N LYS A 102 -7.82 -9.49 -5.33
CA LYS A 102 -7.72 -8.92 -3.98
C LYS A 102 -8.89 -7.98 -3.73
N LYS A 103 -9.47 -8.07 -2.53
CA LYS A 103 -10.43 -7.07 -2.05
C LYS A 103 -9.71 -5.80 -1.66
N TYR A 104 -10.20 -4.68 -2.17
CA TYR A 104 -9.71 -3.34 -1.85
C TYR A 104 -10.85 -2.51 -1.27
N ASN A 105 -10.55 -1.81 -0.18
CA ASN A 105 -11.45 -0.87 0.47
C ASN A 105 -11.12 0.56 0.04
N VAL A 106 -12.08 1.46 0.19
CA VAL A 106 -11.87 2.90 -0.04
C VAL A 106 -10.69 3.40 0.80
N GLY A 107 -9.81 4.19 0.18
CA GLY A 107 -8.59 4.73 0.79
C GLY A 107 -7.38 3.79 0.73
N ASN A 108 -7.52 2.55 0.26
CA ASN A 108 -6.35 1.70 0.00
C ASN A 108 -5.45 2.33 -1.07
N LEU A 109 -4.16 2.39 -0.79
CA LEU A 109 -3.14 2.83 -1.74
C LEU A 109 -2.49 1.65 -2.44
N VAL A 110 -2.21 1.81 -3.73
CA VAL A 110 -1.44 0.85 -4.52
C VAL A 110 -0.45 1.53 -5.44
N LYS A 111 0.62 0.80 -5.78
CA LYS A 111 1.46 1.07 -6.96
C LYS A 111 1.20 0.02 -8.05
N PRO A 112 1.38 0.34 -9.33
CA PRO A 112 1.16 -0.62 -10.42
C PRO A 112 2.18 -1.76 -10.42
N PRO A 113 1.87 -2.93 -11.03
CA PRO A 113 2.82 -4.01 -11.19
C PRO A 113 4.04 -3.65 -12.06
N ILE A 114 3.83 -2.83 -13.09
CA ILE A 114 4.91 -2.23 -13.88
C ILE A 114 5.04 -0.78 -13.41
N ASP A 115 6.19 -0.46 -12.83
CA ASP A 115 6.40 0.86 -12.24
C ASP A 115 6.21 1.98 -13.27
N ASN A 116 5.28 2.89 -12.99
CA ASN A 116 5.03 4.11 -13.77
C ASN A 116 5.19 5.39 -12.91
N GLY A 117 5.71 5.25 -11.69
CA GLY A 117 5.85 6.33 -10.72
C GLY A 117 4.56 6.77 -10.03
N GLY A 118 3.38 6.32 -10.45
CA GLY A 118 2.10 6.74 -9.89
C GLY A 118 1.76 6.06 -8.56
N LEU A 119 1.10 6.82 -7.69
CA LEU A 119 0.40 6.34 -6.50
C LEU A 119 -1.11 6.41 -6.75
N TYR A 120 -1.82 5.32 -6.46
CA TYR A 120 -3.23 5.18 -6.76
C TYR A 120 -4.03 4.88 -5.52
N GLU A 121 -5.13 5.60 -5.33
CA GLU A 121 -6.08 5.41 -4.23
C GLU A 121 -7.33 4.71 -4.77
N CYS A 122 -7.80 3.71 -4.03
CA CYS A 122 -9.10 3.09 -4.23
C CYS A 122 -10.18 4.10 -3.78
N VAL A 123 -10.96 4.64 -4.73
CA VAL A 123 -12.08 5.56 -4.41
C VAL A 123 -13.43 4.84 -4.37
N VAL A 124 -13.52 3.68 -5.02
CA VAL A 124 -14.66 2.77 -4.91
C VAL A 124 -14.15 1.37 -4.63
N GLU A 125 -14.55 0.81 -3.50
CA GLU A 125 -14.21 -0.55 -3.08
C GLU A 125 -14.75 -1.63 -4.04
N GLY A 126 -14.07 -2.78 -4.05
CA GLY A 126 -14.44 -3.93 -4.86
C GLY A 126 -13.38 -5.04 -4.77
N GLN A 127 -13.46 -6.02 -5.65
CA GLN A 127 -12.45 -7.04 -5.82
C GLN A 127 -11.74 -6.82 -7.16
N SER A 128 -10.40 -6.81 -7.14
CA SER A 128 -9.60 -6.63 -8.34
C SER A 128 -9.70 -7.83 -9.26
N SER A 129 -9.51 -7.60 -10.54
CA SER A 129 -9.59 -8.64 -11.57
C SER A 129 -8.37 -9.59 -11.56
N THR A 130 -8.33 -10.53 -12.50
CA THR A 130 -7.16 -11.40 -12.73
C THR A 130 -6.01 -10.66 -13.41
N THR A 131 -6.30 -9.57 -14.12
CA THR A 131 -5.32 -8.74 -14.84
C THR A 131 -5.34 -7.30 -14.32
N PRO A 132 -4.18 -6.64 -14.24
CA PRO A 132 -4.13 -5.26 -13.79
C PRO A 132 -4.81 -4.32 -14.81
N PRO A 133 -5.46 -3.24 -14.36
CA PRO A 133 -5.91 -2.19 -15.26
C PRO A 133 -4.73 -1.48 -15.94
N VAL A 134 -5.04 -0.73 -16.99
CA VAL A 134 -4.13 0.31 -17.48
C VAL A 134 -4.15 1.47 -16.49
N PHE A 135 -3.09 1.58 -15.70
CA PHE A 135 -2.94 2.66 -14.73
C PHE A 135 -2.71 4.00 -15.44
N LEU A 136 -3.67 4.92 -15.32
CA LEU A 136 -3.61 6.23 -15.97
C LEU A 136 -2.62 7.16 -15.25
N ASN A 137 -1.89 7.99 -16.01
CA ASN A 137 -0.79 8.80 -15.48
C ASN A 137 -1.19 10.24 -15.13
N THR A 138 -2.40 10.68 -15.48
CA THR A 138 -2.88 12.03 -15.16
C THR A 138 -3.30 12.11 -13.69
N LEU A 139 -2.84 13.14 -12.98
CA LEU A 139 -3.19 13.34 -11.57
C LEU A 139 -4.71 13.56 -11.42
N ASN A 140 -5.29 13.02 -10.35
CA ASN A 140 -6.72 13.06 -10.02
C ASN A 140 -7.65 12.42 -11.07
N GLN A 141 -7.10 11.69 -12.04
CA GLN A 141 -7.92 10.97 -13.01
C GLN A 141 -8.42 9.66 -12.41
N GLU A 142 -9.73 9.46 -12.49
CA GLU A 142 -10.40 8.22 -12.11
C GLU A 142 -10.48 7.25 -13.30
N PHE A 143 -10.32 5.96 -13.01
CA PHE A 143 -10.48 4.88 -13.99
C PHE A 143 -10.91 3.58 -13.32
N TYR A 144 -11.51 2.70 -14.11
CA TYR A 144 -11.99 1.41 -13.66
C TYR A 144 -10.86 0.36 -13.62
N ASP A 145 -10.91 -0.55 -12.64
CA ASP A 145 -10.02 -1.72 -12.58
C ASP A 145 -10.30 -2.71 -13.72
N VAL A 146 -11.59 -2.91 -14.03
CA VAL A 146 -12.03 -3.76 -15.14
C VAL A 146 -12.49 -2.92 -16.32
N ALA A 147 -11.92 -3.23 -17.49
CA ALA A 147 -12.44 -2.82 -18.79
C ALA A 147 -13.00 -4.06 -19.54
N GLY A 148 -13.97 -3.86 -20.41
CA GLY A 148 -14.63 -4.94 -21.13
C GLY A 148 -15.69 -4.42 -22.10
N ALA A 149 -16.30 -5.34 -22.85
CA ALA A 149 -17.30 -5.03 -23.87
C ALA A 149 -18.72 -4.93 -23.28
N THR A 150 -19.60 -4.22 -23.97
CA THR A 150 -21.03 -4.24 -23.65
C THR A 150 -21.66 -5.59 -24.00
N TRP A 151 -22.75 -5.92 -23.34
CA TRP A 151 -23.50 -7.15 -23.58
C TRP A 151 -24.02 -7.21 -25.03
N ARG A 152 -24.08 -8.41 -25.58
CA ARG A 152 -24.53 -8.69 -26.94
C ARG A 152 -25.58 -9.79 -26.90
N SER A 153 -26.67 -9.64 -27.64
CA SER A 153 -27.72 -10.65 -27.77
C SER A 153 -27.25 -11.85 -28.59
N GLU A 154 -27.72 -13.04 -28.21
CA GLU A 154 -27.45 -14.31 -28.91
C GLU A 154 -25.94 -14.53 -29.20
N PHE A 155 -25.09 -14.06 -28.27
CA PHE A 155 -23.64 -14.13 -28.41
C PHE A 155 -23.09 -15.29 -27.57
N ASN A 156 -22.16 -16.04 -28.17
CA ASN A 156 -21.49 -17.14 -27.48
C ASN A 156 -20.38 -16.60 -26.57
N TYR A 157 -20.63 -16.58 -25.27
CA TYR A 157 -19.68 -16.18 -24.24
C TYR A 157 -18.93 -17.39 -23.69
N GLU A 158 -17.65 -17.18 -23.35
CA GLU A 158 -16.77 -18.16 -22.71
C GLU A 158 -16.63 -17.87 -21.22
N VAL A 159 -16.24 -18.89 -20.44
CA VAL A 159 -15.99 -18.71 -18.99
C VAL A 159 -14.90 -17.67 -18.77
N GLY A 160 -15.17 -16.69 -17.90
CA GLY A 160 -14.27 -15.58 -17.63
C GLY A 160 -14.51 -14.33 -18.48
N ASP A 161 -15.37 -14.41 -19.51
CA ASP A 161 -15.78 -13.22 -20.26
C ASP A 161 -16.42 -12.19 -19.34
N LEU A 162 -16.09 -10.93 -19.59
CA LEU A 162 -16.55 -9.78 -18.81
C LEU A 162 -17.46 -8.92 -19.68
N THR A 163 -18.64 -8.59 -19.13
CA THR A 163 -19.58 -7.73 -19.84
C THR A 163 -20.17 -6.62 -18.97
N PHE A 164 -20.58 -5.56 -19.66
CA PHE A 164 -21.26 -4.40 -19.10
C PHE A 164 -22.64 -4.23 -19.72
N PRO A 165 -23.61 -3.64 -19.00
CA PRO A 165 -24.89 -3.29 -19.60
C PRO A 165 -24.73 -2.35 -20.80
N ILE A 166 -25.59 -2.47 -21.82
CA ILE A 166 -25.56 -1.63 -23.03
C ILE A 166 -25.73 -0.15 -22.68
N ASN A 167 -26.70 0.17 -21.83
CA ASN A 167 -27.04 1.55 -21.43
C ASN A 167 -26.79 1.82 -19.94
N GLY A 168 -25.94 1.03 -19.28
CA GLY A 168 -25.63 1.16 -17.86
C GLY A 168 -24.25 1.73 -17.58
N GLY A 169 -24.04 2.17 -16.33
CA GLY A 169 -22.72 2.58 -15.85
C GLY A 169 -21.78 1.39 -15.66
N LYS A 170 -20.46 1.65 -15.65
CA LYS A 170 -19.41 0.62 -15.49
C LYS A 170 -19.06 0.30 -14.03
N LEU A 171 -19.86 0.77 -13.08
CA LEU A 171 -19.68 0.51 -11.65
C LEU A 171 -19.87 -0.98 -11.31
N TYR A 172 -20.68 -1.69 -12.08
CA TYR A 172 -20.83 -3.14 -11.97
C TYR A 172 -20.49 -3.78 -13.32
N TYR A 173 -19.92 -4.98 -13.25
CA TYR A 173 -19.65 -5.82 -14.41
C TYR A 173 -20.10 -7.24 -14.10
N TYR A 174 -20.21 -8.04 -15.15
CA TYR A 174 -20.75 -9.39 -15.08
C TYR A 174 -19.75 -10.38 -15.66
N ILE A 175 -19.46 -11.41 -14.87
CA ILE A 175 -18.45 -12.43 -15.18
C ILE A 175 -19.19 -13.68 -15.62
N CYS A 176 -18.86 -14.21 -16.79
CA CYS A 176 -19.41 -15.47 -17.28
C CYS A 176 -18.82 -16.63 -16.44
N GLU A 177 -19.66 -17.30 -15.67
CA GLU A 177 -19.29 -18.48 -14.88
C GLU A 177 -19.55 -19.79 -15.64
N THR A 178 -20.56 -19.78 -16.52
CA THR A 178 -20.89 -20.90 -17.40
C THR A 178 -21.03 -20.40 -18.83
N ALA A 179 -20.19 -20.91 -19.73
CA ALA A 179 -20.21 -20.58 -21.14
C ALA A 179 -21.53 -20.94 -21.83
N GLY A 180 -21.93 -20.18 -22.86
CA GLY A 180 -23.17 -20.39 -23.57
C GLY A 180 -23.57 -19.21 -24.46
N TYR A 181 -24.80 -19.23 -24.96
CA TYR A 181 -25.41 -18.14 -25.70
C TYR A 181 -26.23 -17.25 -24.77
N SER A 182 -25.99 -15.94 -24.81
CA SER A 182 -26.87 -14.97 -24.16
C SER A 182 -28.26 -14.98 -24.78
N SER A 183 -29.25 -14.48 -24.04
CA SER A 183 -30.62 -14.42 -24.55
C SER A 183 -30.80 -13.38 -25.67
N THR A 184 -32.00 -13.34 -26.24
CA THR A 184 -32.36 -12.38 -27.30
C THR A 184 -32.54 -10.96 -26.80
N THR A 185 -32.74 -10.76 -25.50
CA THR A 185 -33.01 -9.46 -24.87
C THR A 185 -32.10 -9.27 -23.68
N GLU A 186 -31.52 -8.07 -23.53
CA GLU A 186 -30.61 -7.78 -22.43
C GLU A 186 -31.27 -8.04 -21.04
N PRO A 187 -30.56 -8.68 -20.10
CA PRO A 187 -31.04 -8.87 -18.73
C PRO A 187 -31.37 -7.57 -18.01
N VAL A 188 -32.34 -7.62 -17.08
CA VAL A 188 -32.59 -6.52 -16.14
C VAL A 188 -31.54 -6.54 -15.03
N TRP A 189 -30.38 -5.98 -15.31
CA TRP A 189 -29.19 -6.00 -14.46
C TRP A 189 -29.38 -5.47 -13.02
N SER A 190 -30.34 -4.57 -12.82
CA SER A 190 -30.61 -3.92 -11.53
C SER A 190 -31.22 -4.85 -10.48
N SER A 191 -31.89 -5.93 -10.88
CA SER A 191 -32.50 -6.90 -9.95
C SER A 191 -31.52 -7.97 -9.46
N VAL A 192 -30.32 -8.04 -10.03
CA VAL A 192 -29.29 -9.02 -9.67
C VAL A 192 -28.52 -8.54 -8.45
N GLN A 193 -28.44 -9.39 -7.42
CA GLN A 193 -27.66 -9.11 -6.21
C GLN A 193 -26.16 -9.25 -6.51
N ASN A 194 -25.32 -8.61 -5.69
CA ASN A 194 -23.87 -8.75 -5.84
C ASN A 194 -23.44 -10.17 -5.49
N ASP A 195 -22.47 -10.71 -6.21
CA ASP A 195 -21.91 -12.04 -6.01
C ASP A 195 -22.92 -13.20 -6.15
N THR A 196 -24.07 -12.95 -6.77
CA THR A 196 -25.04 -14.00 -7.13
C THR A 196 -24.96 -14.35 -8.60
N ALA A 197 -24.95 -15.65 -8.89
CA ALA A 197 -25.08 -16.19 -10.23
C ALA A 197 -26.53 -16.08 -10.72
N PHE A 198 -26.74 -15.71 -12.00
CA PHE A 198 -28.06 -15.71 -12.64
C PHE A 198 -27.96 -16.14 -14.11
N ILE A 199 -29.07 -16.65 -14.66
CA ILE A 199 -29.12 -17.22 -16.01
C ILE A 199 -29.59 -16.17 -17.02
N ASP A 200 -28.88 -16.10 -18.15
CA ASP A 200 -29.20 -15.30 -19.33
C ASP A 200 -29.04 -16.18 -20.58
N GLY A 201 -30.16 -16.66 -21.13
CA GLY A 201 -30.13 -17.69 -22.17
C GLY A 201 -29.58 -19.00 -21.61
N THR A 202 -28.43 -19.44 -22.11
CA THR A 202 -27.67 -20.58 -21.54
C THR A 202 -26.41 -20.16 -20.78
N VAL A 203 -26.08 -18.86 -20.75
CA VAL A 203 -24.97 -18.31 -19.98
C VAL A 203 -25.38 -18.14 -18.52
N VAL A 204 -24.42 -18.35 -17.61
CA VAL A 204 -24.57 -17.98 -16.20
C VAL A 204 -23.61 -16.84 -15.88
N TRP A 205 -24.15 -15.74 -15.37
CA TRP A 205 -23.40 -14.54 -15.01
C TRP A 205 -23.34 -14.35 -13.50
N ARG A 206 -22.17 -13.94 -12.97
CA ARG A 206 -22.06 -13.39 -11.62
C ARG A 206 -21.79 -11.89 -11.65
N LYS A 207 -22.56 -11.13 -10.87
CA LYS A 207 -22.38 -9.69 -10.71
C LYS A 207 -21.21 -9.37 -9.77
N ALA A 208 -20.32 -8.47 -10.20
CA ALA A 208 -19.22 -7.96 -9.39
C ALA A 208 -19.18 -6.42 -9.43
N LYS A 209 -18.69 -5.81 -8.34
CA LYS A 209 -18.48 -4.36 -8.23
C LYS A 209 -17.10 -4.00 -8.77
N ASN A 210 -17.04 -3.04 -9.67
CA ASN A 210 -15.81 -2.53 -10.25
C ASN A 210 -15.11 -1.60 -9.26
N ILE A 211 -13.81 -1.77 -9.10
CA ILE A 211 -12.99 -0.82 -8.35
C ILE A 211 -12.78 0.42 -9.22
N ILE A 212 -12.88 1.59 -8.61
CA ILE A 212 -12.44 2.83 -9.24
C ILE A 212 -11.15 3.27 -8.55
N TRP A 213 -10.10 3.45 -9.35
CA TRP A 213 -8.80 3.95 -8.94
C TRP A 213 -8.67 5.41 -9.31
N LYS A 214 -7.99 6.19 -8.46
CA LYS A 214 -7.65 7.59 -8.71
C LYS A 214 -6.15 7.78 -8.51
N LYS A 215 -5.45 8.39 -9.48
CA LYS A 215 -4.05 8.77 -9.25
C LYS A 215 -3.99 9.93 -8.26
N VAL A 216 -3.33 9.73 -7.13
CA VAL A 216 -3.25 10.72 -6.02
C VAL A 216 -1.85 11.30 -5.82
N GLY A 217 -0.83 10.74 -6.47
CA GLY A 217 0.53 11.28 -6.34
C GLY A 217 1.59 10.38 -6.95
N THR A 218 2.76 10.40 -6.32
CA THR A 218 3.96 9.65 -6.72
C THR A 218 4.26 8.57 -5.68
N ASN A 219 4.50 7.34 -6.15
CA ASN A 219 4.98 6.25 -5.31
C ASN A 219 6.52 6.26 -5.24
N CYS A 220 7.07 5.96 -4.06
CA CYS A 220 8.52 5.87 -3.86
C CYS A 220 9.14 4.68 -4.61
N GLU A 221 10.40 4.84 -5.02
CA GLU A 221 11.17 3.78 -5.68
C GLU A 221 12.41 3.39 -4.88
N PHE A 222 12.44 2.14 -4.41
CA PHE A 222 13.59 1.54 -3.75
C PHE A 222 14.43 0.77 -4.77
N ARG A 223 15.74 1.04 -4.81
CA ARG A 223 16.72 0.29 -5.58
C ARG A 223 17.67 -0.46 -4.64
N PRO A 224 17.87 -1.78 -4.82
CA PRO A 224 18.81 -2.52 -3.98
C PRO A 224 20.25 -2.08 -4.24
N PHE A 225 21.10 -2.13 -3.21
CA PHE A 225 22.53 -1.83 -3.32
C PHE A 225 23.38 -2.78 -2.47
N GLY A 226 24.69 -2.85 -2.78
CA GLY A 226 25.64 -3.68 -2.05
C GLY A 226 25.31 -5.16 -2.17
N LYS A 227 25.37 -5.72 -3.38
CA LYS A 227 25.18 -7.15 -3.61
C LYS A 227 26.21 -7.94 -2.78
N ILE A 228 25.75 -9.00 -2.12
CA ILE A 228 26.57 -9.90 -1.31
C ILE A 228 26.76 -11.18 -2.12
N GLU A 229 28.00 -11.46 -2.52
CA GLU A 229 28.35 -12.68 -3.25
C GLU A 229 28.76 -13.80 -2.29
#